data_AF-A0A9D2MD49-F1
#
_entry.id   AF-A0A9D2MD49-F1
#
_cell.length_a   1.000
_cell.length_b   1.000
_cell.length_c   1.000
_cell.angle_alpha   90.00
_cell.angle_beta   90.00
_cell.angle_gamma   90.00
#
_symmetry.space_group_name_H-M   'P 1'
#
loop_
_entity.id
_entity.type
_entity.pdbx_description
1 polymer ?
#
loop_
_entity_poly.entity_id
_entity_poly.type
_entity_poly.pdbx_seq_one_letter_code
_entity_poly.pdbx_strand_id
1 'polypeptide(L)'
;MRAYGWKGAALAALTAAALLAGCGRMDDSSSSGSSSMSSSAGSASSGAGSVGGAGSAGAEDWKAGLALIADAEPAGDKGGEVSTIAAAVLLDGEGRIRRVVLDELEAAVAPAEDGSLTLPEDLRSKRQKGDEDYPLDKVSSIGKGWAEQADALAGHLVGMTADEVARLATDEEGYAADPDLLAGCTIKVDRYRDAVAEACRQADR
;
A
#
# COMPACT_ATOMS: atom_id res chain seq x y z
N MET A 1 26.32 12.07 -38.05
CA MET A 1 26.43 13.55 -37.99
C MET A 1 25.04 14.14 -38.13
N ARG A 2 24.64 15.11 -37.28
CA ARG A 2 23.40 15.92 -37.39
C ARG A 2 22.07 15.14 -37.25
N ALA A 3 20.93 15.71 -36.85
CA ALA A 3 20.68 16.91 -36.03
C ALA A 3 19.19 16.98 -35.60
N TYR A 4 18.94 17.22 -34.30
CA TYR A 4 17.79 17.89 -33.65
C TYR A 4 16.31 17.59 -34.02
N GLY A 5 15.44 17.62 -32.99
CA GLY A 5 13.98 17.53 -33.14
C GLY A 5 13.12 17.90 -31.92
N TRP A 6 13.69 18.05 -30.73
CA TRP A 6 12.96 18.43 -29.50
C TRP A 6 12.35 19.84 -29.61
N LYS A 7 11.04 19.97 -29.43
CA LYS A 7 10.35 21.26 -29.22
C LYS A 7 9.85 21.36 -27.78
N GLY A 8 10.43 22.27 -27.00
CA GLY A 8 9.95 22.62 -25.67
C GLY A 8 8.99 23.82 -25.70
N ALA A 9 8.06 23.85 -24.76
CA ALA A 9 7.19 24.98 -24.43
C ALA A 9 6.59 24.75 -23.03
N ALA A 10 6.38 25.75 -22.17
CA ALA A 10 6.97 27.09 -22.14
C ALA A 10 6.94 27.60 -20.68
N LEU A 11 7.97 28.33 -20.25
CA LEU A 11 8.05 28.86 -18.88
C LEU A 11 7.11 30.06 -18.69
N ALA A 12 6.27 30.02 -17.66
CA ALA A 12 5.36 31.12 -17.29
C ALA A 12 5.33 31.32 -15.76
N ALA A 13 6.38 31.97 -15.23
CA ALA A 13 6.39 32.40 -13.83
C ALA A 13 5.59 33.70 -13.66
N LEU A 14 4.73 33.78 -12.64
CA LEU A 14 4.04 35.02 -12.28
C LEU A 14 3.92 35.11 -10.75
N THR A 15 4.72 36.00 -10.16
CA THR A 15 4.83 36.19 -8.72
C THR A 15 3.82 37.20 -8.19
N ALA A 16 3.24 36.91 -7.02
CA ALA A 16 2.46 37.86 -6.23
C ALA A 16 2.73 37.62 -4.74
N ALA A 17 2.93 38.69 -3.97
CA ALA A 17 3.24 38.63 -2.54
C ALA A 17 2.45 39.70 -1.76
N ALA A 18 1.82 39.31 -0.65
CA ALA A 18 1.02 40.20 0.19
C ALA A 18 1.09 39.83 1.69
N LEU A 19 2.06 40.44 2.35
CA LEU A 19 2.22 40.77 3.77
C LEU A 19 1.15 40.35 4.82
N LEU A 20 1.68 39.81 5.93
CA LEU A 20 1.37 40.13 7.34
C LEU A 20 -0.07 40.02 7.88
N ALA A 21 -0.25 39.02 8.76
CA ALA A 21 -0.96 39.19 10.03
C ALA A 21 -0.15 38.50 11.14
N GLY A 22 -0.18 39.02 12.38
CA GLY A 22 0.51 38.39 13.50
C GLY A 22 0.12 38.99 14.85
N CYS A 23 0.12 38.15 15.89
CA CYS A 23 0.15 38.47 17.32
C CYS A 23 0.15 37.16 18.13
N GLY A 24 0.94 37.07 19.20
CA GLY A 24 0.94 35.91 20.11
C GLY A 24 2.35 35.53 20.59
N ARG A 25 2.75 36.07 21.75
CA ARG A 25 4.02 35.76 22.43
C ARG A 25 3.72 35.21 23.82
N MET A 26 4.44 34.17 24.24
CA MET A 26 4.66 33.82 25.65
C MET A 26 5.97 33.00 25.79
N ASP A 27 6.59 33.10 26.96
CA ASP A 27 7.98 32.72 27.26
C ASP A 27 8.01 31.82 28.53
N ASP A 28 9.00 30.97 28.82
CA ASP A 28 10.31 30.75 28.19
C ASP A 28 10.38 29.33 27.52
N SER A 29 11.03 28.25 27.96
CA SER A 29 11.88 27.92 29.12
C SER A 29 13.04 26.99 28.71
N SER A 30 14.28 27.33 29.12
CA SER A 30 15.52 26.69 28.63
C SER A 30 15.80 25.25 29.09
N SER A 31 16.34 24.42 28.19
CA SER A 31 17.47 23.53 28.53
C SER A 31 18.41 23.34 27.32
N SER A 32 19.71 23.48 27.53
CA SER A 32 20.73 23.35 26.48
C SER A 32 21.26 21.92 26.41
N GLY A 33 21.10 21.27 25.25
CA GLY A 33 21.53 19.89 25.00
C GLY A 33 22.34 19.77 23.70
N SER A 34 23.62 20.13 23.73
CA SER A 34 24.51 19.99 22.58
C SER A 34 25.11 18.58 22.51
N SER A 35 24.53 17.71 21.69
CA SER A 35 25.11 16.40 21.35
C SER A 35 25.25 16.24 19.83
N SER A 36 26.43 15.75 19.42
CA SER A 36 26.81 15.57 18.02
C SER A 36 26.02 14.45 17.35
N MET A 37 25.38 14.74 16.22
CA MET A 37 24.80 13.72 15.34
C MET A 37 25.89 13.01 14.53
N SER A 38 26.30 11.82 14.99
CA SER A 38 27.06 10.88 14.17
C SER A 38 26.11 10.12 13.24
N SER A 39 26.44 10.08 11.95
CA SER A 39 25.67 9.36 10.95
C SER A 39 25.85 7.84 11.08
N SER A 40 24.79 7.14 11.48
CA SER A 40 24.66 5.69 11.36
C SER A 40 23.40 5.38 10.57
N ALA A 41 23.53 4.66 9.45
CA ALA A 41 22.38 4.14 8.72
C ALA A 41 21.70 3.04 9.55
N GLY A 42 20.49 3.31 10.04
CA GLY A 42 19.65 2.34 10.73
C GLY A 42 18.51 1.90 9.81
N SER A 43 18.33 0.59 9.64
CA SER A 43 17.21 0.02 8.89
C SER A 43 15.89 0.49 9.50
N ALA A 44 14.97 0.98 8.67
CA ALA A 44 13.65 1.41 9.13
C ALA A 44 12.84 0.17 9.58
N SER A 45 12.69 -0.02 10.89
CA SER A 45 11.74 -0.98 11.44
C SER A 45 10.31 -0.43 11.27
N SER A 46 9.50 -1.12 10.48
CA SER A 46 8.13 -0.72 10.13
C SER A 46 7.24 -0.62 11.38
N GLY A 47 7.11 0.59 11.92
CA GLY A 47 6.24 0.90 13.06
C GLY A 47 4.77 0.89 12.65
N ALA A 48 4.17 -0.30 12.60
CA ALA A 48 2.74 -0.45 12.34
C ALA A 48 1.91 0.27 13.42
N GLY A 49 1.28 1.39 13.05
CA GLY A 49 0.44 2.17 13.94
C GLY A 49 -0.87 1.45 14.25
N SER A 50 -0.95 0.83 15.43
CA SER A 50 -2.15 0.13 15.90
C SER A 50 -3.32 1.11 16.08
N VAL A 51 -4.29 1.05 15.16
CA VAL A 51 -5.61 1.68 15.33
C VAL A 51 -6.53 0.69 16.04
N GLY A 52 -6.72 0.90 17.35
CA GLY A 52 -7.39 -0.07 18.22
C GLY A 52 -8.84 -0.38 17.81
N GLY A 53 -9.22 -1.65 17.95
CA GLY A 53 -10.54 -2.15 17.56
C GLY A 53 -11.70 -1.52 18.33
N ALA A 54 -12.71 -1.03 17.59
CA ALA A 54 -13.92 -0.44 18.16
C ALA A 54 -14.92 -1.54 18.60
N GLY A 55 -14.62 -2.21 19.71
CA GLY A 55 -15.50 -3.24 20.29
C GLY A 55 -16.85 -2.67 20.75
N SER A 56 -17.96 -3.29 20.32
CA SER A 56 -19.29 -3.02 20.84
C SER A 56 -20.10 -4.32 20.89
N ALA A 57 -20.55 -4.73 22.07
CA ALA A 57 -21.22 -6.02 22.27
C ALA A 57 -22.66 -6.00 21.73
N GLY A 58 -23.00 -6.95 20.85
CA GLY A 58 -24.35 -7.01 20.27
C GLY A 58 -24.56 -7.98 19.09
N ALA A 59 -23.52 -8.66 18.61
CA ALA A 59 -23.59 -9.72 17.59
C ALA A 59 -22.42 -10.70 17.81
N GLU A 60 -22.53 -11.92 17.27
CA GLU A 60 -21.67 -13.11 17.46
C GLU A 60 -20.12 -12.88 17.42
N ASP A 61 -19.57 -12.30 18.49
CA ASP A 61 -18.14 -12.01 18.76
C ASP A 61 -17.28 -11.63 17.53
N TRP A 62 -17.85 -10.76 16.68
CA TRP A 62 -17.24 -10.30 15.43
C TRP A 62 -16.00 -9.43 15.68
N LYS A 63 -14.91 -9.73 14.98
CA LYS A 63 -13.64 -8.98 15.04
C LYS A 63 -13.31 -8.38 13.68
N ALA A 64 -12.71 -7.20 13.66
CA ALA A 64 -12.24 -6.55 12.44
C ALA A 64 -10.75 -6.23 12.54
N GLY A 65 -10.02 -6.39 11.44
CA GLY A 65 -8.58 -6.14 11.37
C GLY A 65 -8.19 -5.45 10.07
N LEU A 66 -7.04 -4.78 10.10
CA LEU A 66 -6.46 -4.05 8.98
C LEU A 66 -4.95 -4.27 8.97
N ALA A 67 -4.37 -4.54 7.80
CA ALA A 67 -2.93 -4.51 7.60
C ALA A 67 -2.58 -3.63 6.40
N LEU A 68 -1.42 -2.98 6.51
CA LEU A 68 -0.76 -2.26 5.43
C LEU A 68 0.64 -2.87 5.27
N ILE A 69 0.94 -3.43 4.10
CA ILE A 69 2.29 -3.89 3.75
C ILE A 69 2.82 -2.99 2.63
N ALA A 70 3.74 -2.10 2.98
CA ALA A 70 4.53 -1.34 2.02
C ALA A 70 5.78 -2.11 1.62
N ASP A 71 6.19 -1.99 0.36
CA ASP A 71 7.53 -2.32 -0.12
C ASP A 71 8.01 -1.21 -1.08
N ALA A 72 9.32 -1.06 -1.23
CA ALA A 72 9.92 0.03 -1.99
C ALA A 72 11.17 -0.46 -2.73
N GLU A 73 11.12 -0.47 -4.06
CA GLU A 73 12.32 -0.72 -4.86
C GLU A 73 13.33 0.43 -4.67
N PRO A 74 14.62 0.14 -4.48
CA PRO A 74 15.61 1.17 -4.17
C PRO A 74 15.79 2.13 -5.34
N ALA A 75 15.36 3.37 -5.16
CA ALA A 75 15.41 4.40 -6.19
C ALA A 75 16.86 4.68 -6.65
N GLY A 76 17.16 4.30 -7.89
CA GLY A 76 18.42 4.62 -8.56
C GLY A 76 18.30 5.87 -9.45
N ASP A 77 19.24 6.05 -10.38
CA ASP A 77 19.28 7.17 -11.34
C ASP A 77 18.02 7.31 -12.24
N LYS A 78 17.10 6.35 -12.18
CA LYS A 78 15.84 6.29 -12.94
C LYS A 78 14.60 6.47 -12.05
N GLY A 79 14.77 6.64 -10.74
CA GLY A 79 13.69 6.48 -9.77
C GLY A 79 13.54 5.04 -9.29
N GLY A 80 12.40 4.75 -8.68
CA GLY A 80 11.98 3.44 -8.17
C GLY A 80 10.46 3.38 -8.03
N GLU A 81 9.92 2.36 -7.37
CA GLU A 81 8.48 2.24 -7.10
C GLU A 81 8.22 1.95 -5.62
N VAL A 82 7.17 2.56 -5.06
CA VAL A 82 6.62 2.18 -3.77
C VAL A 82 5.27 1.51 -4.01
N SER A 83 5.15 0.25 -3.56
CA SER A 83 3.89 -0.48 -3.53
C SER A 83 3.35 -0.51 -2.10
N THR A 84 2.03 -0.43 -1.93
CA THR A 84 1.38 -0.56 -0.61
C THR A 84 0.07 -1.32 -0.75
N ILE A 85 0.07 -2.53 -0.19
CA ILE A 85 -1.10 -3.40 -0.11
C ILE A 85 -1.87 -3.09 1.16
N ALA A 86 -3.19 -2.91 1.03
CA ALA A 86 -4.12 -2.81 2.13
C ALA A 86 -5.02 -4.06 2.18
N ALA A 87 -5.09 -4.71 3.34
CA ALA A 87 -5.96 -5.85 3.60
C ALA A 87 -6.84 -5.57 4.81
N ALA A 88 -8.14 -5.41 4.60
CA ALA A 88 -9.14 -5.33 5.67
C ALA A 88 -9.88 -6.66 5.79
N VAL A 89 -10.05 -7.16 7.02
CA VAL A 89 -10.70 -8.45 7.31
C VAL A 89 -11.82 -8.30 8.33
N LEU A 90 -12.81 -9.17 8.21
CA LEU A 90 -13.85 -9.43 9.21
C LEU A 90 -13.80 -10.91 9.59
N LEU A 91 -13.59 -11.20 10.88
CA LEU A 91 -13.60 -12.54 11.45
C LEU A 91 -14.86 -12.76 12.30
N ASP A 92 -15.29 -14.01 12.40
CA ASP A 92 -16.25 -14.46 13.42
C ASP A 92 -15.58 -14.75 14.77
N GLY A 93 -16.37 -15.15 15.76
CA GLY A 93 -15.90 -15.55 17.08
C GLY A 93 -14.98 -16.79 17.12
N GLU A 94 -14.90 -17.59 16.05
CA GLU A 94 -13.90 -18.67 15.92
C GLU A 94 -12.56 -18.18 15.36
N GLY A 95 -12.45 -16.90 14.95
CA GLY A 95 -11.28 -16.36 14.26
C GLY A 95 -11.23 -16.72 12.77
N ARG A 96 -12.35 -17.14 12.18
CA ARG A 96 -12.44 -17.47 10.74
C ARG A 96 -12.84 -16.26 9.92
N ILE A 97 -12.18 -16.10 8.78
CA ILE A 97 -12.49 -15.05 7.81
C ILE A 97 -13.92 -15.21 7.30
N ARG A 98 -14.70 -14.14 7.40
CA ARG A 98 -16.04 -14.03 6.80
C ARG A 98 -16.11 -12.97 5.70
N ARG A 99 -15.15 -12.05 5.67
CA ARG A 99 -14.90 -11.14 4.54
C ARG A 99 -13.45 -10.68 4.53
N VAL A 100 -12.90 -10.53 3.34
CA VAL A 100 -11.68 -9.76 3.07
C VAL A 100 -12.03 -8.63 2.10
N VAL A 101 -11.34 -7.50 2.19
CA VAL A 101 -11.24 -6.49 1.12
C VAL A 101 -9.75 -6.19 0.92
N LEU A 102 -9.28 -6.41 -0.30
CA LEU A 102 -7.91 -6.13 -0.74
C LEU A 102 -7.88 -4.90 -1.65
N ASP A 103 -6.94 -3.99 -1.46
CA ASP A 103 -6.61 -2.92 -2.40
C ASP A 103 -5.09 -2.70 -2.43
N GLU A 104 -4.57 -2.04 -3.46
CA GLU A 104 -3.14 -1.79 -3.61
C GLU A 104 -2.88 -0.44 -4.29
N LEU A 105 -1.91 0.31 -3.78
CA LEU A 105 -1.35 1.50 -4.42
C LEU A 105 0.04 1.16 -4.97
N GLU A 106 0.26 1.43 -6.26
CA GLU A 106 1.59 1.49 -6.89
C GLU A 106 1.89 2.95 -7.21
N ALA A 107 3.04 3.46 -6.75
CA ALA A 107 3.48 4.84 -6.94
C ALA A 107 4.93 4.87 -7.44
N ALA A 108 5.09 5.21 -8.72
CA ALA A 108 6.41 5.40 -9.34
C ALA A 108 7.06 6.70 -8.83
N VAL A 109 8.20 6.57 -8.16
CA VAL A 109 8.92 7.67 -7.49
C VAL A 109 10.06 8.16 -8.39
N ALA A 110 10.03 9.42 -8.81
CA ALA A 110 10.96 9.99 -9.79
C ALA A 110 11.99 10.96 -9.14
N PRO A 111 13.25 10.98 -9.60
CA PRO A 111 14.26 11.91 -9.12
C PRO A 111 14.02 13.34 -9.66
N ALA A 112 14.24 14.33 -8.80
CA ALA A 112 14.13 15.76 -9.12
C ALA A 112 15.49 16.41 -9.42
N GLU A 113 15.48 17.60 -10.04
CA GLU A 113 16.69 18.35 -10.40
C GLU A 113 17.53 18.81 -9.19
N ASP A 114 16.95 18.87 -7.99
CA ASP A 114 17.63 19.19 -6.73
C ASP A 114 18.20 17.96 -6.00
N GLY A 115 18.02 16.76 -6.56
CA GLY A 115 18.42 15.48 -5.95
C GLY A 115 17.43 14.91 -4.95
N SER A 116 16.24 15.50 -4.80
CA SER A 116 15.14 14.90 -4.04
C SER A 116 14.37 13.86 -4.85
N LEU A 117 13.39 13.20 -4.21
CA LEU A 117 12.47 12.26 -4.84
C LEU A 117 11.04 12.83 -4.84
N THR A 118 10.32 12.61 -5.93
CA THR A 118 8.96 13.10 -6.18
C THR A 118 7.97 11.96 -6.34
N LEU A 119 6.76 12.15 -5.82
CA LEU A 119 5.62 11.25 -5.99
C LEU A 119 4.81 11.65 -7.24
N PRO A 120 4.06 10.71 -7.85
CA PRO A 120 3.17 11.03 -8.97
C PRO A 120 1.95 11.83 -8.50
N GLU A 121 1.31 12.57 -9.41
CA GLU A 121 0.07 13.30 -9.11
C GLU A 121 -1.12 12.34 -8.89
N ASP A 122 -1.18 11.22 -9.63
CA ASP A 122 -2.21 10.19 -9.44
C ASP A 122 -1.77 9.12 -8.43
N LEU A 123 -2.21 9.31 -7.18
CA LEU A 123 -2.04 8.36 -6.07
C LEU A 123 -3.28 7.48 -5.84
N ARG A 124 -4.10 7.24 -6.87
CA ARG A 124 -5.21 6.28 -6.78
C ARG A 124 -4.74 4.84 -6.70
N SER A 125 -5.42 4.06 -5.86
CA SER A 125 -5.25 2.61 -5.77
C SER A 125 -5.78 1.87 -7.01
N LYS A 126 -5.48 0.58 -7.15
CA LYS A 126 -5.95 -0.27 -8.26
C LYS A 126 -7.48 -0.34 -8.31
N ARG A 127 -8.20 -0.37 -7.17
CA ARG A 127 -9.68 -0.27 -7.19
C ARG A 127 -10.20 1.11 -7.57
N GLN A 128 -9.47 2.18 -7.25
CA GLN A 128 -9.85 3.55 -7.61
C GLN A 128 -9.53 3.91 -9.08
N LYS A 129 -8.60 3.18 -9.70
CA LYS A 129 -8.32 3.20 -11.14
C LYS A 129 -9.31 2.35 -11.93
N GLY A 130 -9.66 1.16 -11.42
CA GLY A 130 -10.58 0.24 -12.08
C GLY A 130 -10.09 -0.21 -13.46
N ASP A 131 -10.96 -0.79 -14.27
CA ASP A 131 -10.55 -1.38 -15.56
C ASP A 131 -10.37 -0.35 -16.69
N GLU A 132 -10.64 0.94 -16.43
CA GLU A 132 -10.38 2.04 -17.36
C GLU A 132 -8.94 2.55 -17.23
N ASP A 133 -8.49 2.88 -16.01
CA ASP A 133 -7.12 3.35 -15.74
C ASP A 133 -6.13 2.22 -15.35
N TYR A 134 -6.60 1.01 -15.07
CA TYR A 134 -5.79 -0.19 -14.84
C TYR A 134 -6.38 -1.41 -15.59
N PRO A 135 -6.30 -1.43 -16.94
CA PRO A 135 -6.98 -2.40 -17.82
C PRO A 135 -6.34 -3.81 -17.81
N LEU A 136 -6.23 -4.43 -16.64
CA LEU A 136 -5.67 -5.78 -16.47
C LEU A 136 -6.50 -6.85 -17.22
N ASP A 137 -7.80 -6.64 -17.38
CA ASP A 137 -8.69 -7.54 -18.12
C ASP A 137 -8.29 -7.71 -19.60
N LYS A 138 -7.61 -6.71 -20.19
CA LYS A 138 -7.12 -6.76 -21.58
C LYS A 138 -5.84 -7.58 -21.76
N VAL A 139 -5.15 -7.94 -20.67
CA VAL A 139 -3.85 -8.64 -20.68
C VAL A 139 -3.81 -9.92 -19.82
N SER A 140 -4.73 -10.08 -18.87
CA SER A 140 -4.88 -11.30 -18.08
C SER A 140 -5.36 -12.46 -18.95
N SER A 141 -4.76 -13.64 -18.76
CA SER A 141 -5.15 -14.89 -19.43
C SER A 141 -6.58 -15.36 -19.12
N ILE A 142 -7.18 -14.88 -18.03
CA ILE A 142 -8.57 -15.15 -17.65
C ILE A 142 -9.53 -13.99 -17.94
N GLY A 143 -9.06 -12.90 -18.55
CA GLY A 143 -9.90 -11.79 -19.02
C GLY A 143 -10.60 -10.99 -17.92
N LYS A 144 -10.03 -10.95 -16.71
CA LYS A 144 -10.61 -10.28 -15.52
C LYS A 144 -9.83 -9.06 -15.07
N GLY A 145 -10.54 -8.06 -14.57
CA GLY A 145 -9.97 -6.88 -13.92
C GLY A 145 -9.15 -7.21 -12.66
N TRP A 146 -8.30 -6.28 -12.20
CA TRP A 146 -7.53 -6.50 -10.97
C TRP A 146 -8.44 -6.69 -9.76
N ALA A 147 -9.51 -5.89 -9.67
CA ALA A 147 -10.46 -5.96 -8.57
C ALA A 147 -11.19 -7.32 -8.50
N GLU A 148 -11.60 -7.87 -9.66
CA GLU A 148 -12.23 -9.19 -9.73
C GLU A 148 -11.30 -10.33 -9.29
N GLN A 149 -10.00 -10.24 -9.63
CA GLN A 149 -9.01 -11.25 -9.23
C GLN A 149 -8.67 -11.15 -7.74
N ALA A 150 -8.55 -9.93 -7.21
CA ALA A 150 -8.41 -9.68 -5.78
C ALA A 150 -9.66 -10.13 -4.99
N ASP A 151 -10.86 -9.97 -5.55
CA ASP A 151 -12.11 -10.47 -4.94
C ASP A 151 -12.26 -12.00 -5.05
N ALA A 152 -11.72 -12.63 -6.09
CA ALA A 152 -11.64 -14.08 -6.18
C ALA A 152 -10.69 -14.68 -5.12
N LEU A 153 -9.53 -14.05 -4.89
CA LEU A 153 -8.66 -14.39 -3.76
C LEU A 153 -9.37 -14.16 -2.42
N ALA A 154 -9.98 -13.00 -2.22
CA ALA A 154 -10.74 -12.68 -1.01
C ALA A 154 -11.85 -13.70 -0.70
N GLY A 155 -12.53 -14.20 -1.74
CA GLY A 155 -13.56 -15.24 -1.64
C GLY A 155 -13.00 -16.62 -1.29
N HIS A 156 -11.85 -17.01 -1.88
CA HIS A 156 -11.18 -18.29 -1.59
C HIS A 156 -10.71 -18.38 -0.13
N LEU A 157 -10.34 -17.27 0.51
CA LEU A 157 -9.92 -17.24 1.92
C LEU A 157 -11.07 -17.28 2.94
N VAL A 158 -12.34 -17.28 2.52
CA VAL A 158 -13.49 -17.34 3.44
C VAL A 158 -13.56 -18.69 4.16
N GLY A 159 -13.71 -18.66 5.48
CA GLY A 159 -13.71 -19.82 6.37
C GLY A 159 -12.34 -20.20 6.92
N MET A 160 -11.25 -19.70 6.31
CA MET A 160 -9.88 -19.91 6.79
C MET A 160 -9.57 -19.08 8.03
N THR A 161 -8.70 -19.60 8.88
CA THR A 161 -8.01 -18.88 9.96
C THR A 161 -6.75 -18.18 9.43
N ALA A 162 -6.22 -17.21 10.18
CA ALA A 162 -4.96 -16.52 9.85
C ALA A 162 -3.79 -17.48 9.51
N ASP A 163 -3.78 -18.62 10.21
CA ASP A 163 -2.76 -19.65 10.17
C ASP A 163 -2.87 -20.53 8.91
N GLU A 164 -4.10 -20.76 8.43
CA GLU A 164 -4.38 -21.41 7.14
C GLU A 164 -4.06 -20.47 5.96
N VAL A 165 -4.41 -19.18 6.06
CA VAL A 165 -4.03 -18.18 5.06
C VAL A 165 -2.50 -18.09 4.93
N ALA A 166 -1.76 -18.01 6.03
CA ALA A 166 -0.29 -17.99 6.02
C ALA A 166 0.36 -19.24 5.40
N ARG A 167 -0.41 -20.32 5.19
CA ARG A 167 0.00 -21.57 4.53
C ARG A 167 -0.58 -21.75 3.12
N LEU A 168 -1.28 -20.76 2.57
CA LEU A 168 -1.78 -20.78 1.19
C LEU A 168 -0.59 -20.97 0.23
N ALA A 169 -0.63 -22.07 -0.52
CA ALA A 169 0.47 -22.51 -1.36
C ALA A 169 0.65 -21.60 -2.59
N THR A 170 1.89 -21.17 -2.80
CA THR A 170 2.32 -20.42 -3.98
C THR A 170 3.44 -21.15 -4.71
N ASP A 171 3.66 -20.82 -5.98
CA ASP A 171 4.88 -21.19 -6.70
C ASP A 171 6.08 -20.33 -6.30
N GLU A 172 7.23 -20.54 -6.96
CA GLU A 172 8.47 -19.80 -6.73
C GLU A 172 8.40 -18.33 -7.20
N GLU A 173 7.43 -17.97 -8.05
CA GLU A 173 7.23 -16.60 -8.51
C GLU A 173 6.19 -15.83 -7.68
N GLY A 174 5.40 -16.51 -6.85
CA GLY A 174 4.40 -15.93 -5.94
C GLY A 174 2.95 -16.06 -6.41
N TYR A 175 2.67 -16.76 -7.51
CA TYR A 175 1.30 -17.05 -7.96
C TYR A 175 0.68 -18.19 -7.14
N ALA A 176 -0.65 -18.31 -7.17
CA ALA A 176 -1.37 -19.39 -6.50
C ALA A 176 -1.00 -20.76 -7.08
N ALA A 177 -0.73 -21.75 -6.23
CA ALA A 177 -0.52 -23.14 -6.66
C ALA A 177 -1.82 -23.96 -6.74
N ASP A 178 -2.93 -23.44 -6.21
CA ASP A 178 -4.25 -24.08 -6.24
C ASP A 178 -4.97 -23.80 -7.57
N PRO A 179 -5.41 -24.83 -8.32
CA PRO A 179 -6.04 -24.66 -9.64
C PRO A 179 -7.43 -24.00 -9.57
N ASP A 180 -8.18 -24.17 -8.49
CA ASP A 180 -9.49 -23.54 -8.31
C ASP A 180 -9.32 -22.04 -8.00
N LEU A 181 -8.26 -21.67 -7.27
CA LEU A 181 -7.85 -20.27 -7.10
C LEU A 181 -7.31 -19.67 -8.41
N LEU A 182 -6.53 -20.40 -9.21
CA LEU A 182 -6.02 -19.93 -10.51
C LEU A 182 -7.12 -19.64 -11.53
N ALA A 183 -8.25 -20.37 -11.50
CA ALA A 183 -9.44 -20.03 -12.30
C ALA A 183 -10.09 -18.69 -11.85
N GLY A 184 -9.86 -18.30 -10.61
CA GLY A 184 -10.27 -17.02 -10.02
C GLY A 184 -9.30 -15.87 -10.29
N CYS A 185 -8.00 -16.12 -10.10
CA CYS A 185 -6.95 -15.14 -9.82
C CYS A 185 -5.62 -15.54 -10.47
N THR A 186 -5.07 -14.67 -11.31
CA THR A 186 -3.79 -14.85 -12.04
C THR A 186 -2.72 -13.82 -11.69
N ILE A 187 -3.01 -12.90 -10.75
CA ILE A 187 -2.01 -12.03 -10.13
C ILE A 187 -1.21 -12.81 -9.07
N LYS A 188 -0.02 -12.31 -8.71
CA LYS A 188 0.73 -12.85 -7.57
C LYS A 188 -0.10 -12.70 -6.29
N VAL A 189 -0.11 -13.72 -5.44
CA VAL A 189 -0.95 -13.78 -4.24
C VAL A 189 -0.17 -13.80 -2.93
N ASP A 190 1.14 -14.02 -2.98
CA ASP A 190 2.04 -14.10 -1.82
C ASP A 190 1.95 -12.87 -0.88
N ARG A 191 2.08 -11.66 -1.42
CA ARG A 191 2.02 -10.44 -0.59
C ARG A 191 0.60 -10.09 -0.12
N TYR A 192 -0.43 -10.42 -0.90
CA TYR A 192 -1.84 -10.26 -0.46
C TYR A 192 -2.17 -11.27 0.66
N ARG A 193 -1.74 -12.53 0.52
CA ARG A 193 -1.82 -13.59 1.56
C ARG A 193 -1.20 -13.11 2.87
N ASP A 194 0.02 -12.58 2.80
CA ASP A 194 0.75 -12.13 3.99
C ASP A 194 0.08 -10.92 4.66
N ALA A 195 -0.48 -10.00 3.85
CA ALA A 195 -1.28 -8.88 4.34
C ALA A 195 -2.58 -9.35 5.03
N VAL A 196 -3.32 -10.30 4.45
CA VAL A 196 -4.52 -10.87 5.08
C VAL A 196 -4.16 -11.62 6.37
N ALA A 197 -3.07 -12.39 6.38
CA ALA A 197 -2.60 -13.10 7.57
C ALA A 197 -2.19 -12.13 8.70
N GLU A 198 -1.59 -10.97 8.40
CA GLU A 198 -1.33 -9.92 9.41
C GLU A 198 -2.63 -9.24 9.86
N ALA A 199 -3.55 -8.93 8.94
CA ALA A 199 -4.82 -8.29 9.28
C ALA A 199 -5.65 -9.16 10.25
N CYS A 200 -5.68 -10.48 10.03
CA CYS A 200 -6.30 -11.42 10.97
C CYS A 200 -5.58 -11.41 12.33
N ARG A 201 -4.23 -11.48 12.32
CA ARG A 201 -3.40 -11.36 13.54
C ARG A 201 -3.45 -9.99 14.23
N GLN A 202 -4.13 -8.99 13.66
CA GLN A 202 -4.47 -7.71 14.32
C GLN A 202 -5.92 -7.70 14.84
N ALA A 203 -6.85 -8.39 14.19
CA ALA A 203 -8.22 -8.56 14.68
C ALA A 203 -8.31 -9.35 16.00
N ASP A 204 -7.31 -10.19 16.29
CA ASP A 204 -7.21 -11.03 17.50
C ASP A 204 -6.42 -10.38 18.67
N ARG A 205 -6.12 -9.07 18.64
CA ARG A 205 -5.36 -8.35 19.69
C ARG A 205 -6.23 -7.53 20.64
#